data_AF-A0A7J8R0B7-F1
#
_entry.id   AF-A0A7J8R0B7-F1
#
_cell.length_a   1.000
_cell.length_b   1.000
_cell.length_c   1.000
_cell.angle_alpha   90.00
_cell.angle_beta   90.00
_cell.angle_gamma   90.00
#
_symmetry.space_group_name_H-M   'P 1'
#
loop_
_entity.id
_entity.type
_entity.pdbx_description
1 polymer ?
#
loop_
_entity_poly.entity_id
_entity_poly.type
_entity_poly.pdbx_seq_one_letter_code
_entity_poly.pdbx_strand_id
1 'polypeptide(L)'
;MEFLGTTFGKPYTLQTNVYIRGSGDGKIIGREMKFHLWFDPTTDFHHYIILWSPKEVVFLVDDVPIRRYPRKSDATFPLRPMWVNGSIWDASSWATEDGKYKADYRYQPFVAKYTNFKAGGCSAYAPAWCCPVSASPFRAGGLTMQQYRAMRWVQRYHMVYDYCRDPKRSHALTPECWS
;
A
#
# COMPACT_ATOMS: atom_id res chain seq x y z
N MET A 1 1.22 2.98 3.25
CA MET A 1 0.00 2.23 3.63
C MET A 1 -0.79 3.16 4.52
N GLU A 2 -2.05 3.40 4.18
CA GLU A 2 -2.87 4.42 4.82
C GLU A 2 -4.09 3.73 5.45
N PHE A 3 -4.30 3.90 6.74
CA PHE A 3 -5.51 3.48 7.40
C PHE A 3 -6.51 4.63 7.32
N LEU A 4 -7.58 4.43 6.55
CA LEU A 4 -8.64 5.40 6.44
C LEU A 4 -9.54 5.28 7.67
N GLY A 5 -9.78 6.41 8.33
CA GLY A 5 -10.67 6.49 9.47
C GLY A 5 -12.08 5.98 9.13
N THR A 6 -12.84 5.63 10.17
CA THR A 6 -14.17 5.03 10.03
C THR A 6 -15.13 5.59 11.07
N THR A 7 -16.41 5.24 10.97
CA THR A 7 -17.44 5.52 11.97
C THR A 7 -17.79 4.26 12.74
N PHE A 8 -18.48 4.42 13.88
CA PHE A 8 -18.89 3.29 14.72
C PHE A 8 -19.63 2.22 13.92
N GLY A 9 -19.21 0.96 14.09
CA GLY A 9 -19.80 -0.20 13.42
C GLY A 9 -19.34 -0.44 11.97
N LYS A 10 -18.43 0.38 11.43
CA LYS A 10 -17.86 0.18 10.08
C LYS A 10 -16.39 -0.21 10.15
N PRO A 11 -15.93 -1.17 9.32
CA PRO A 11 -14.55 -1.61 9.33
C PRO A 11 -13.59 -0.51 8.86
N TYR A 12 -12.36 -0.51 9.38
CA TYR A 12 -11.28 0.28 8.80
C TYR A 12 -11.00 -0.13 7.36
N THR A 13 -10.51 0.82 6.57
CA THR A 13 -10.05 0.56 5.20
C THR A 13 -8.55 0.78 5.12
N LEU A 14 -7.81 -0.24 4.71
CA LEU A 14 -6.40 -0.15 4.40
C LEU A 14 -6.23 0.21 2.93
N GLN A 15 -5.64 1.37 2.65
CA GLN A 15 -5.28 1.81 1.31
C GLN A 15 -3.78 1.60 1.05
N THR A 16 -3.47 1.05 -0.13
CA THR A 16 -2.13 1.03 -0.71
C THR A 16 -2.12 1.92 -1.94
N ASN A 17 -1.02 2.64 -2.17
CA ASN A 17 -0.87 3.51 -3.33
C ASN A 17 0.58 3.50 -3.81
N VAL A 18 0.80 3.89 -5.08
CA VAL A 18 2.13 4.01 -5.68
C VAL A 18 2.16 5.26 -6.56
N TYR A 19 3.06 6.18 -6.22
CA TYR A 19 3.29 7.40 -7.00
C TYR A 19 4.66 7.35 -7.67
N ILE A 20 4.73 7.80 -8.92
CA ILE A 20 5.95 7.78 -9.74
C ILE A 20 6.12 9.13 -10.40
N ARG A 21 7.30 9.73 -10.27
CA ARG A 21 7.70 10.98 -10.98
C ARG A 21 6.61 12.07 -10.96
N GLY A 22 6.12 12.40 -9.77
CA GLY A 22 5.13 13.47 -9.60
C GLY A 22 3.71 13.09 -10.00
N SER A 23 3.40 11.81 -10.23
CA SER A 23 2.02 11.38 -10.49
C SER A 23 1.09 11.56 -9.27
N GLY A 24 1.61 11.98 -8.12
CA GLY A 24 0.83 12.40 -6.94
C GLY A 24 0.76 13.92 -6.78
N ASP A 25 1.40 14.68 -7.67
CA ASP A 25 1.51 16.14 -7.61
C ASP A 25 0.61 16.77 -8.69
N GLY A 26 -0.05 17.90 -8.36
CA GLY A 26 -0.93 18.59 -9.30
C GLY A 26 -2.12 17.72 -9.73
N LYS A 27 -2.10 17.19 -10.97
CA LYS A 27 -3.11 16.23 -11.43
C LYS A 27 -2.77 14.84 -10.91
N ILE A 28 -3.46 14.44 -9.84
CA ILE A 28 -3.25 13.15 -9.17
C ILE A 28 -3.64 11.99 -10.10
N ILE A 29 -2.70 11.09 -10.34
CA ILE A 29 -2.88 9.80 -10.99
C ILE A 29 -2.66 8.73 -9.92
N GLY A 30 -3.77 8.40 -9.25
CA GLY A 30 -3.79 7.42 -8.18
C GLY A 30 -3.59 6.00 -8.69
N ARG A 31 -2.98 5.16 -7.85
CA ARG A 31 -2.86 3.71 -8.03
C ARG A 31 -3.36 3.00 -6.78
N GLU A 32 -4.54 3.40 -6.32
CA GLU A 32 -5.12 2.93 -5.06
C GLU A 32 -5.65 1.51 -5.19
N MET A 33 -5.33 0.68 -4.20
CA MET A 33 -6.12 -0.51 -3.89
C MET A 33 -6.53 -0.42 -2.43
N LYS A 34 -7.81 -0.65 -2.15
CA LYS A 34 -8.40 -0.54 -0.80
C LYS A 34 -8.90 -1.90 -0.33
N PHE A 35 -8.70 -2.20 0.95
CA PHE A 35 -9.06 -3.48 1.56
C PHE A 35 -9.72 -3.28 2.92
N HIS A 36 -10.71 -4.12 3.24
CA HIS A 36 -11.11 -4.38 4.63
C HIS A 36 -10.23 -5.51 5.19
N LEU A 37 -9.82 -5.41 6.45
CA LEU A 37 -8.97 -6.42 7.07
C LEU A 37 -9.80 -7.62 7.57
N TRP A 38 -9.19 -8.79 7.66
CA TRP A 38 -9.80 -10.02 8.22
C TRP A 38 -9.72 -10.08 9.76
N PHE A 39 -9.39 -8.95 10.38
CA PHE A 39 -9.30 -8.75 11.83
C PHE A 39 -9.60 -7.27 12.14
N ASP A 40 -9.83 -6.97 13.42
CA ASP A 40 -9.96 -5.59 13.90
C ASP A 40 -8.56 -5.01 14.16
N PRO A 41 -8.09 -4.01 13.39
CA PRO A 41 -6.74 -3.45 13.54
C PRO A 41 -6.58 -2.58 14.79
N THR A 42 -7.62 -2.40 15.61
CA THR A 42 -7.58 -1.57 16.82
C THR A 42 -7.36 -2.37 18.10
N THR A 43 -7.51 -3.70 18.05
CA THR A 43 -7.48 -4.56 19.25
C THR A 43 -6.10 -5.13 19.56
N ASP A 44 -5.23 -5.30 18.56
CA ASP A 44 -3.86 -5.76 18.75
C ASP A 44 -2.90 -5.19 17.68
N PHE A 45 -1.60 -5.39 17.87
CA PHE A 45 -0.57 -5.04 16.90
C PHE A 45 -0.48 -6.07 15.78
N HIS A 46 -0.41 -5.59 14.54
CA HIS A 46 -0.21 -6.38 13.33
C HIS A 46 1.02 -5.91 12.56
N HIS A 47 1.62 -6.77 11.75
CA HIS A 47 2.79 -6.42 10.94
C HIS A 47 2.35 -5.89 9.57
N TYR A 48 2.74 -4.65 9.28
CA TYR A 48 2.50 -4.01 7.98
C TYR A 48 3.84 -3.79 7.29
N ILE A 49 4.06 -4.47 6.16
CA ILE A 49 5.37 -4.58 5.54
C ILE A 49 5.30 -4.09 4.09
N ILE A 50 6.28 -3.28 3.71
CA ILE A 50 6.53 -2.90 2.31
C ILE A 50 7.89 -3.45 1.91
N LEU A 51 7.90 -4.42 1.00
CA LEU A 51 9.12 -4.94 0.39
C LEU A 51 9.28 -4.29 -0.98
N TRP A 52 10.33 -3.50 -1.14
CA TRP A 52 10.61 -2.77 -2.39
C TRP A 52 11.99 -3.14 -2.92
N SER A 53 12.01 -3.57 -4.17
CA SER A 53 13.21 -3.86 -4.94
C SER A 53 13.11 -3.21 -6.33
N PRO A 54 14.20 -3.16 -7.12
CA PRO A 54 14.14 -2.70 -8.51
C PRO A 54 13.21 -3.49 -9.45
N LYS A 55 12.58 -4.57 -8.97
CA LYS A 55 11.72 -5.47 -9.75
C LYS A 55 10.25 -5.39 -9.36
N GLU A 56 9.95 -5.10 -8.10
CA GLU A 56 8.58 -5.10 -7.58
C GLU A 56 8.47 -4.40 -6.23
N VAL A 57 7.26 -3.93 -5.94
CA VAL A 57 6.80 -3.56 -4.60
C VAL A 57 5.78 -4.60 -4.14
N VAL A 58 5.94 -5.14 -2.94
CA VAL A 58 4.98 -6.04 -2.32
C VAL A 58 4.53 -5.46 -0.99
N PHE A 59 3.21 -5.35 -0.82
CA PHE A 59 2.57 -4.94 0.42
C PHE A 59 2.07 -6.19 1.14
N LEU A 60 2.42 -6.33 2.42
CA LEU A 60 2.00 -7.45 3.25
C LEU A 60 1.33 -6.97 4.54
N VAL A 61 0.42 -7.82 5.03
CA VAL A 61 -0.21 -7.72 6.35
C VAL A 61 -0.03 -9.08 7.01
N ASP A 62 0.65 -9.15 8.15
CA ASP A 62 1.00 -10.38 8.87
C ASP A 62 1.59 -11.46 7.95
N ASP A 63 2.61 -11.09 7.18
CA ASP A 63 3.29 -11.93 6.17
C ASP A 63 2.41 -12.41 5.01
N VAL A 64 1.14 -12.00 4.94
CA VAL A 64 0.23 -12.27 3.81
C VAL A 64 0.35 -11.15 2.78
N PRO A 65 0.79 -11.43 1.54
CA PRO A 65 0.80 -10.42 0.49
C PRO A 65 -0.63 -10.01 0.13
N ILE A 66 -0.92 -8.72 0.16
CA ILE A 66 -2.23 -8.18 -0.24
C ILE A 66 -2.18 -7.56 -1.64
N ARG A 67 -1.00 -7.08 -2.03
CA ARG A 67 -0.75 -6.44 -3.32
C ARG A 67 0.68 -6.65 -3.76
N ARG A 68 0.84 -7.02 -5.04
CA ARG A 68 2.10 -7.00 -5.77
C ARG A 68 2.03 -5.97 -6.89
N TYR A 69 3.01 -5.10 -6.96
CA TYR A 69 3.18 -4.10 -8.01
C TYR A 69 4.50 -4.38 -8.75
N PRO A 70 4.49 -5.16 -9.84
CA PRO A 70 5.70 -5.46 -10.61
C PRO A 70 6.15 -4.23 -11.41
N ARG A 71 7.46 -4.08 -11.61
CA ARG A 71 8.02 -3.12 -12.57
C ARG A 71 7.67 -3.60 -13.98
N LYS A 72 6.74 -2.89 -14.62
CA LYS A 72 6.39 -3.09 -16.04
C LYS A 72 7.13 -2.11 -16.96
N SER A 73 7.39 -0.89 -16.49
CA SER A 73 8.27 0.06 -17.16
C SER A 73 8.88 1.06 -16.17
N ASP A 74 9.91 1.77 -16.59
CA ASP A 74 10.58 2.79 -15.77
C ASP A 74 9.71 4.04 -15.57
N ALA A 75 8.73 4.25 -16.44
CA ALA A 75 7.76 5.32 -16.34
C ALA A 75 6.68 5.04 -15.28
N THR A 76 6.43 3.77 -14.96
CA THR A 76 5.39 3.36 -14.01
C THR A 76 5.95 2.78 -12.71
N PHE A 77 7.26 2.79 -12.49
CA PHE A 77 7.85 2.19 -11.28
C PHE A 77 8.77 3.16 -10.50
N PRO A 78 8.71 3.18 -9.16
CA PRO A 78 9.59 4.01 -8.35
C PRO A 78 11.04 3.46 -8.37
N LEU A 79 11.96 4.26 -8.91
CA LEU A 79 13.38 3.91 -9.06
C LEU A 79 14.35 4.85 -8.32
N ARG A 80 13.82 5.85 -7.61
CA ARG A 80 14.63 6.81 -6.85
C ARG A 80 14.67 6.43 -5.37
N PRO A 81 15.75 6.74 -4.64
CA PRO A 81 15.80 6.55 -3.19
C PRO A 81 14.59 7.17 -2.48
N MET A 82 14.14 6.52 -1.40
CA MET A 82 12.97 6.95 -0.63
C MET A 82 13.28 6.98 0.86
N TRP A 83 12.52 7.81 1.58
CA TRP A 83 12.49 7.84 3.03
C TRP A 83 11.25 7.09 3.53
N VAL A 84 11.36 6.46 4.70
CA VAL A 84 10.20 5.87 5.39
C VAL A 84 9.61 6.93 6.30
N ASN A 85 8.29 7.14 6.19
CA ASN A 85 7.55 8.09 7.00
C ASN A 85 6.34 7.41 7.64
N GLY A 86 5.94 7.88 8.82
CA GLY A 86 4.69 7.52 9.49
C GLY A 86 4.08 8.78 10.08
N SER A 87 2.76 8.92 9.99
CA SER A 87 2.04 10.09 10.49
C SER A 87 0.59 9.72 10.85
N ILE A 88 0.01 10.53 11.73
CA ILE A 88 -1.43 10.63 11.96
C ILE A 88 -1.83 12.07 11.63
N TRP A 89 -2.85 12.25 10.80
CA TRP A 89 -3.22 13.56 10.28
C TRP A 89 -4.69 13.63 9.86
N ASP A 90 -5.23 14.83 9.73
CA ASP A 90 -6.61 15.08 9.34
C ASP A 90 -6.77 15.09 7.81
N ALA A 91 -7.40 14.04 7.30
CA ALA A 91 -7.70 13.85 5.89
C ALA A 91 -9.22 13.96 5.60
N SER A 92 -9.95 14.80 6.35
CA SER A 92 -11.42 14.94 6.29
C SER A 92 -11.98 15.23 4.90
N SER A 93 -11.19 15.76 3.98
CA SER A 93 -11.62 16.03 2.61
C SER A 93 -11.85 14.76 1.76
N TRP A 94 -11.31 13.60 2.16
CA TRP A 94 -11.41 12.38 1.34
C TRP A 94 -11.38 11.04 2.10
N ALA A 95 -10.90 10.98 3.35
CA ALA A 95 -10.58 9.70 3.99
C ALA A 95 -11.79 8.78 4.25
N THR A 96 -12.86 9.31 4.84
CA THR A 96 -14.00 8.50 5.29
C THR A 96 -15.20 8.68 4.36
N GLU A 97 -15.55 7.63 3.61
CA GLU A 97 -16.60 7.64 2.58
C GLU A 97 -16.46 8.84 1.61
N ASP A 98 -15.28 8.96 1.01
CA ASP A 98 -14.94 10.03 0.06
C ASP A 98 -15.19 11.45 0.64
N GLY A 99 -14.93 11.62 1.95
CA GLY A 99 -15.02 12.89 2.67
C GLY A 99 -16.40 13.20 3.26
N LYS A 100 -17.37 12.29 3.15
CA LYS A 100 -18.71 12.45 3.72
C LYS A 100 -18.69 12.59 5.25
N TYR A 101 -17.82 11.85 5.93
CA TYR A 101 -17.63 11.95 7.38
C TYR A 101 -16.29 12.61 7.68
N LYS A 102 -16.33 13.69 8.44
CA LYS A 102 -15.15 14.48 8.83
C LYS A 102 -14.67 14.09 10.22
N ALA A 103 -13.41 14.43 10.53
CA ALA A 103 -12.86 14.28 11.87
C ALA A 103 -13.70 15.07 12.88
N ASP A 104 -14.17 14.38 13.90
CA ASP A 104 -14.90 15.00 15.02
C ASP A 104 -13.97 15.05 16.23
N TYR A 105 -13.40 16.23 16.46
CA TYR A 105 -12.41 16.47 17.51
C TYR A 105 -12.98 16.33 18.93
N ARG A 106 -14.29 16.14 19.11
CA ARG A 106 -14.85 15.74 20.42
C ARG A 106 -14.37 14.34 20.85
N TYR A 107 -13.95 13.50 19.92
CA TYR A 107 -13.36 12.18 20.20
C TYR A 107 -11.83 12.20 20.33
N GLN A 108 -11.21 13.38 20.43
CA GLN A 108 -9.77 13.48 20.62
C GLN A 108 -9.31 12.93 21.99
N PRO A 109 -8.07 12.43 22.11
CA PRO A 109 -7.05 12.31 21.07
C PRO A 109 -7.25 11.11 20.15
N PHE A 110 -6.90 11.26 18.87
CA PHE A 110 -6.73 10.14 17.95
C PHE A 110 -5.30 9.59 18.12
N VAL A 111 -5.17 8.30 18.41
CA VAL A 111 -3.88 7.69 18.76
C VAL A 111 -3.57 6.53 17.81
N ALA A 112 -2.39 6.58 17.19
CA ALA A 112 -1.79 5.46 16.46
C ALA A 112 -0.54 4.99 17.22
N LYS A 113 -0.45 3.68 17.50
CA LYS A 113 0.69 3.09 18.19
C LYS A 113 1.53 2.30 17.20
N TYR A 114 2.84 2.49 17.25
CA TYR A 114 3.82 1.79 16.42
C TYR A 114 4.84 1.09 17.31
N THR A 115 5.20 -0.15 16.98
CA THR A 115 6.20 -0.94 17.72
C THR A 115 6.94 -1.86 16.76
N ASN A 116 8.02 -2.50 17.24
CA ASN A 116 8.79 -3.50 16.49
C ASN A 116 9.23 -3.01 15.10
N PHE A 117 9.81 -1.81 15.05
CA PHE A 117 10.30 -1.22 13.81
C PHE A 117 11.39 -2.09 13.19
N LYS A 118 11.16 -2.53 11.95
CA LYS A 118 12.13 -3.28 11.15
C LYS A 118 12.44 -2.51 9.88
N ALA A 119 13.71 -2.16 9.71
CA ALA A 119 14.24 -1.59 8.48
C ALA A 119 15.39 -2.47 8.00
N GLY A 120 15.20 -3.12 6.85
CA GLY A 120 16.21 -3.94 6.20
C GLY A 120 16.25 -3.65 4.71
N GLY A 121 17.44 -3.43 4.16
CA GLY A 121 17.62 -3.09 2.76
C GLY A 121 18.88 -2.28 2.51
N CYS A 122 18.94 -1.65 1.34
CA CYS A 122 20.08 -0.85 0.90
C CYS A 122 19.81 0.63 1.09
N SER A 123 20.73 1.33 1.76
CA SER A 123 20.68 2.80 1.81
C SER A 123 20.96 3.40 0.42
N ALA A 124 20.64 4.67 0.24
CA ALA A 124 20.89 5.39 -1.02
C ALA A 124 22.38 5.44 -1.42
N TYR A 125 23.27 5.30 -0.43
CA TYR A 125 24.72 5.31 -0.57
C TYR A 125 25.32 3.92 -0.42
N ALA A 126 24.49 2.87 -0.42
CA ALA A 126 24.97 1.52 -0.28
C ALA A 126 25.79 1.11 -1.52
N PRO A 127 26.78 0.23 -1.35
CA PRO A 127 27.55 -0.28 -2.47
C PRO A 127 26.68 -1.05 -3.47
N ALA A 128 27.16 -1.17 -4.72
CA ALA A 128 26.44 -1.83 -5.80
C ALA A 128 26.11 -3.31 -5.54
N TRP A 129 26.85 -3.98 -4.65
CA TRP A 129 26.59 -5.37 -4.25
C TRP A 129 25.49 -5.51 -3.19
N CYS A 130 25.01 -4.40 -2.62
CA CYS A 130 23.91 -4.46 -1.68
C CYS A 130 22.65 -4.97 -2.38
N CYS A 131 22.06 -6.01 -1.81
CA CYS A 131 20.82 -6.59 -2.32
C CYS A 131 19.68 -6.24 -1.36
N PRO A 132 18.62 -5.54 -1.82
CA PRO A 132 17.48 -5.23 -0.97
C PRO A 132 16.75 -6.52 -0.59
N VAL A 133 16.08 -6.50 0.57
CA VAL A 133 15.26 -7.62 1.03
C VAL A 133 14.14 -7.86 0.02
N SER A 134 13.92 -9.12 -0.32
CA SER A 134 12.95 -9.54 -1.33
C SER A 134 11.88 -10.43 -0.70
N ALA A 135 10.62 -10.20 -1.09
CA ALA A 135 9.52 -11.13 -0.81
C ALA A 135 9.61 -12.41 -1.66
N SER A 136 10.40 -12.34 -2.73
CA SER A 136 10.54 -13.38 -3.73
C SER A 136 11.67 -14.34 -3.36
N PRO A 137 11.42 -15.66 -3.36
CA PRO A 137 12.48 -16.66 -3.30
C PRO A 137 13.23 -16.77 -4.63
N PHE A 138 12.73 -16.14 -5.71
CA PHE A 138 13.31 -16.24 -7.04
C PHE A 138 14.24 -15.07 -7.33
N ARG A 139 15.40 -15.36 -7.95
CA ARG A 139 16.31 -14.31 -8.42
C ARG A 139 15.63 -13.34 -9.39
N ALA A 140 14.64 -13.78 -10.16
CA ALA A 140 13.88 -12.95 -11.09
C ALA A 140 12.80 -12.07 -10.41
N GLY A 141 12.55 -12.24 -9.10
CA GLY A 141 11.39 -11.65 -8.43
C GLY A 141 10.14 -12.54 -8.54
N GLY A 142 9.05 -12.13 -7.89
CA GLY A 142 7.76 -12.83 -7.91
C GLY A 142 7.48 -13.69 -6.68
N LEU A 143 6.21 -13.80 -6.33
CA LEU A 143 5.75 -14.56 -5.17
C LEU A 143 5.77 -16.08 -5.43
N THR A 144 5.88 -16.87 -4.37
CA THR A 144 5.60 -18.32 -4.42
C THR A 144 4.15 -18.58 -4.84
N MET A 145 3.86 -19.81 -5.30
CA MET A 145 2.49 -20.22 -5.60
C MET A 145 1.57 -20.09 -4.37
N GLN A 146 2.05 -20.40 -3.17
CA GLN A 146 1.30 -20.28 -1.93
C GLN A 146 1.00 -18.81 -1.60
N GLN A 147 2.00 -17.93 -1.69
CA GLN A 147 1.81 -16.49 -1.50
C GLN A 147 0.83 -15.90 -2.53
N TYR A 148 0.89 -16.32 -3.80
CA TYR A 148 -0.10 -15.92 -4.80
C TYR A 148 -1.51 -16.39 -4.48
N ARG A 149 -1.67 -17.62 -3.96
CA ARG A 149 -2.98 -18.13 -3.52
C ARG A 149 -3.54 -17.32 -2.36
N ALA A 150 -2.71 -17.01 -1.36
CA ALA A 150 -3.09 -16.17 -0.23
C ALA A 150 -3.49 -14.75 -0.69
N MET A 151 -2.68 -14.12 -1.55
CA MET A 151 -2.99 -12.82 -2.11
C MET A 151 -4.29 -12.80 -2.90
N ARG A 152 -4.56 -13.84 -3.71
CA ARG A 152 -5.83 -13.96 -4.44
C ARG A 152 -7.02 -14.13 -3.50
N TRP A 153 -6.87 -14.85 -2.40
CA TRP A 153 -7.91 -14.95 -1.37
C TRP A 153 -8.21 -13.57 -0.77
N VAL A 154 -7.18 -12.82 -0.37
CA VAL A 154 -7.34 -11.44 0.12
C VAL A 154 -8.04 -10.57 -0.93
N GLN A 155 -7.54 -10.57 -2.16
CA GLN A 155 -8.11 -9.74 -3.23
C GLN A 155 -9.55 -10.12 -3.59
N ARG A 156 -9.93 -11.39 -3.40
CA ARG A 156 -11.29 -11.86 -3.69
C ARG A 156 -12.29 -11.49 -2.60
N TYR A 157 -11.91 -11.59 -1.34
CA TYR A 157 -12.85 -11.45 -0.21
C TYR A 157 -12.76 -10.12 0.53
N HIS A 158 -11.63 -9.42 0.41
CA HIS A 158 -11.32 -8.27 1.24
C HIS A 158 -11.06 -6.98 0.44
N MET A 159 -10.78 -7.06 -0.86
CA MET A 159 -10.56 -5.88 -1.69
C MET A 159 -11.89 -5.22 -2.05
N VAL A 160 -11.97 -3.91 -1.80
CA VAL A 160 -13.17 -3.10 -2.07
C VAL A 160 -12.96 -2.08 -3.17
N TYR A 161 -11.71 -1.79 -3.53
CA TYR A 161 -11.38 -0.90 -4.62
C TYR A 161 -10.07 -1.33 -5.30
N ASP A 162 -10.07 -1.28 -6.62
CA ASP A 162 -8.90 -1.49 -7.47
C ASP A 162 -8.94 -0.47 -8.62
N TYR A 163 -7.97 0.44 -8.64
CA TYR A 163 -7.87 1.48 -9.66
C TYR A 163 -7.79 0.94 -11.09
N CYS A 164 -7.28 -0.30 -11.30
CA CYS A 164 -7.23 -0.91 -12.64
C CYS A 164 -8.59 -1.41 -13.12
N ARG A 165 -9.57 -1.54 -12.21
CA ARG A 165 -10.93 -2.00 -12.51
C ARG A 165 -11.97 -0.88 -12.45
N ASP A 166 -11.56 0.35 -12.13
CA ASP A 166 -12.46 1.49 -12.02
C ASP A 166 -12.74 2.11 -13.40
N PRO A 167 -13.95 1.94 -13.96
CA PRO A 167 -14.26 2.43 -15.31
C PRO A 167 -14.29 3.96 -15.39
N LYS A 168 -14.32 4.68 -14.25
CA LYS A 168 -14.27 6.14 -14.22
C LYS A 168 -12.85 6.67 -14.43
N ARG A 169 -11.82 5.81 -14.39
CA ARG A 169 -10.42 6.21 -14.55
C ARG A 169 -9.96 6.14 -15.99
N SER A 170 -9.12 7.10 -16.36
CA SER A 170 -8.40 7.05 -17.64
C SER A 170 -7.20 6.10 -17.52
N HIS A 171 -7.38 4.83 -17.90
CA HIS A 171 -6.32 3.83 -17.83
C HIS A 171 -5.17 4.06 -18.83
N ALA A 172 -5.30 5.01 -19.76
CA ALA A 172 -4.19 5.47 -20.59
C ALA A 172 -3.04 6.07 -19.75
N LEU A 173 -3.36 6.62 -18.57
CA LEU A 173 -2.38 7.17 -17.62
C LEU A 173 -1.77 6.10 -16.69
N THR A 174 -2.34 4.90 -16.71
CA THR A 174 -1.88 3.74 -15.91
C THR A 174 -1.73 2.51 -16.81
N PRO A 175 -0.82 2.54 -17.80
CA PRO A 175 -0.65 1.46 -18.77
C PRO A 175 -0.19 0.15 -18.13
N GLU A 176 0.31 0.19 -16.89
CA GLU A 176 0.64 -0.99 -16.13
C GLU A 176 -0.56 -1.87 -15.77
N CYS A 177 -1.81 -1.42 -15.94
CA CYS A 177 -2.99 -2.25 -15.70
C CYS A 177 -3.17 -3.36 -16.73
N TRP A 178 -2.63 -3.19 -17.95
CA TRP A 178 -2.89 -4.06 -19.11
C TRP A 178 -1.69 -4.92 -19.54
N SER A 179 -0.54 -4.71 -18.92
CA SER A 179 0.75 -5.31 -19.29
C SER A 179 1.15 -6.53 -18.44
#